data_AF-A0A7W6PPV1-F1
#
_entry.id   AF-A0A7W6PPV1-F1
#
_cell.length_a   1.000
_cell.length_b   1.000
_cell.length_c   1.000
_cell.angle_alpha   90.00
_cell.angle_beta   90.00
_cell.angle_gamma   90.00
#
_symmetry.space_group_name_H-M   'P 1'
#
loop_
_entity.id
_entity.type
_entity.pdbx_description
1 polymer ?
#
loop_
_entity_poly.entity_id
_entity_poly.type
_entity_poly.pdbx_seq_one_letter_code
_entity_poly.pdbx_strand_id
1 'polypeptide(L)'
;MVWNINYSDTAFTILSKLDKATAKSIIDYMDHRIATCDDPRQFGKPLTGSLKGRWRYRVGDHRTICRITDSSFDILVIEIGHRREVYRKQKGSHDWRPFHEYWSETNPVQHHRSGWNLQEVWIRPRAAPSSPKPFPCPFR
;
A
#
# COMPACT_ATOMS: atom_id res chain seq x y z
N MET A 1 29.03 -11.83 -17.42
CA MET A 1 29.60 -12.66 -16.32
C MET A 1 28.47 -13.43 -15.63
N VAL A 2 28.74 -14.45 -14.81
CA VAL A 2 27.68 -15.29 -14.20
C VAL A 2 27.51 -14.95 -12.72
N TRP A 3 26.32 -14.51 -12.32
CA TRP A 3 25.94 -14.27 -10.92
C TRP A 3 25.24 -15.49 -10.33
N ASN A 4 25.51 -15.77 -9.06
CA ASN A 4 24.83 -16.82 -8.32
C ASN A 4 23.54 -16.28 -7.68
N ILE A 5 22.42 -16.98 -7.88
CA ILE A 5 21.11 -16.56 -7.39
C ILE A 5 20.69 -17.45 -6.23
N ASN A 6 20.53 -16.84 -5.06
CA ASN A 6 20.07 -17.50 -3.84
C ASN A 6 18.69 -16.98 -3.46
N TYR A 7 17.86 -17.85 -2.89
CA TYR A 7 16.52 -17.51 -2.41
C TYR A 7 16.46 -17.67 -0.90
N SER A 8 15.90 -16.69 -0.20
CA SER A 8 15.60 -16.84 1.22
C SER A 8 14.36 -17.71 1.45
N ASP A 9 14.19 -18.21 2.67
CA ASP A 9 13.01 -19.00 3.06
C ASP A 9 11.70 -18.22 2.86
N THR A 10 11.74 -16.90 3.07
CA THR A 10 10.61 -16.01 2.81
C THR A 10 10.26 -15.96 1.33
N ALA A 11 11.26 -15.91 0.45
CA ALA A 11 11.04 -15.94 -0.99
C ALA A 11 10.49 -17.29 -1.44
N PHE A 12 11.01 -18.40 -0.91
CA PHE A 12 10.51 -19.75 -1.20
C PHE A 12 9.04 -19.92 -0.80
N THR A 13 8.68 -19.45 0.39
CA THR A 13 7.29 -19.48 0.89
C THR A 13 6.33 -18.65 0.03
N ILE A 14 6.82 -17.58 -0.61
CA ILE A 14 5.99 -16.75 -1.50
C ILE A 14 5.87 -17.41 -2.88
N LEU A 15 6.98 -17.94 -3.42
CA LEU A 15 6.99 -18.67 -4.68
C LEU A 15 6.05 -19.87 -4.65
N SER A 16 5.99 -20.60 -3.53
CA SER A 16 5.08 -21.74 -3.38
C SER A 16 3.59 -21.35 -3.32
N LYS A 17 3.28 -20.11 -2.96
CA LYS A 17 1.90 -19.57 -2.93
C LYS A 17 1.47 -18.96 -4.27
N LEU A 18 2.43 -18.62 -5.14
CA LEU A 18 2.16 -18.09 -6.47
C LEU A 18 1.69 -19.20 -7.41
N ASP A 19 1.04 -18.80 -8.51
CA ASP A 19 0.75 -19.75 -9.57
C ASP A 19 2.05 -20.20 -10.25
N LYS A 20 2.04 -21.44 -10.76
CA LYS A 20 3.24 -22.07 -11.35
C LYS A 20 3.82 -21.27 -12.52
N ALA A 21 2.98 -20.64 -13.33
CA ALA A 21 3.43 -19.89 -14.51
C ALA A 21 4.14 -18.60 -14.11
N THR A 22 3.62 -17.87 -13.12
CA THR A 22 4.25 -16.70 -12.55
C THR A 22 5.53 -17.05 -11.83
N ALA A 23 5.54 -18.08 -10.98
CA ALA A 23 6.74 -18.52 -10.28
C ALA A 23 7.85 -18.87 -11.26
N LYS A 24 7.54 -19.65 -12.31
CA LYS A 24 8.47 -19.97 -13.39
C LYS A 24 8.97 -18.72 -14.11
N SER A 25 8.07 -17.80 -14.47
CA SER A 25 8.44 -16.55 -15.14
C SER A 25 9.41 -15.70 -14.30
N ILE A 26 9.28 -15.73 -12.97
CA ILE A 26 10.20 -15.04 -12.05
C ILE A 26 11.56 -15.72 -12.03
N ILE A 27 11.60 -17.04 -11.92
CA ILE A 27 12.85 -17.82 -11.93
C ILE A 27 13.57 -17.63 -13.26
N ASP A 28 12.87 -17.86 -14.39
CA ASP A 28 13.41 -17.68 -15.74
C ASP A 28 13.96 -16.27 -15.95
N TYR A 29 13.27 -15.23 -15.44
CA TYR A 29 13.77 -13.86 -15.51
C TYR A 29 15.08 -13.68 -14.74
N MET A 30 15.18 -14.25 -13.54
CA MET A 30 16.39 -14.14 -12.73
C MET A 30 17.55 -14.88 -13.40
N ASP A 31 17.34 -16.14 -13.79
CA ASP A 31 18.38 -16.98 -14.36
C ASP A 31 18.84 -16.49 -15.73
N HIS A 32 17.91 -16.17 -16.63
CA HIS A 32 18.28 -15.81 -17.99
C HIS A 32 18.73 -14.35 -18.12
N ARG A 33 18.14 -13.42 -17.35
CA ARG A 33 18.38 -11.99 -17.54
C ARG A 33 19.33 -11.40 -16.50
N ILE A 34 19.23 -11.82 -15.26
CA ILE A 34 20.03 -11.26 -14.17
C ILE A 34 21.33 -12.04 -14.01
N ALA A 35 21.29 -13.38 -14.03
CA ALA A 35 22.48 -14.20 -13.84
C ALA A 35 23.53 -13.98 -14.95
N THR A 36 23.08 -13.78 -16.19
CA THR A 36 23.96 -13.61 -17.37
C THR A 36 24.49 -12.19 -17.56
N CYS A 37 23.99 -11.23 -16.78
CA CYS A 37 24.31 -9.82 -16.98
C CYS A 37 25.69 -9.44 -16.41
N ASP A 38 26.33 -8.46 -17.04
CA ASP A 38 27.55 -7.83 -16.53
C ASP A 38 27.30 -6.81 -15.42
N ASP A 39 26.11 -6.25 -15.28
CA ASP A 39 25.74 -5.48 -14.09
C ASP A 39 24.25 -5.65 -13.77
N PRO A 40 23.89 -6.45 -12.75
CA PRO A 40 22.50 -6.72 -12.39
C PRO A 40 21.78 -5.44 -11.93
N ARG A 41 22.52 -4.40 -11.51
CA ARG A 41 21.95 -3.13 -11.06
C ARG A 41 21.27 -2.36 -12.19
N GLN A 42 21.59 -2.65 -13.45
CA GLN A 42 21.02 -2.00 -14.63
C GLN A 42 19.51 -2.28 -14.81
N PHE A 43 19.06 -3.47 -14.42
CA PHE A 43 17.66 -3.88 -14.59
C PHE A 43 16.75 -3.48 -13.43
N GLY A 44 17.33 -2.97 -12.35
CA GLY A 44 16.63 -2.68 -11.10
C GLY A 44 16.68 -1.22 -10.73
N LYS A 45 15.96 -0.87 -9.66
CA LYS A 45 16.14 0.41 -8.96
C LYS A 45 16.56 0.15 -7.52
N PRO A 46 17.53 0.90 -6.98
CA PRO A 46 17.86 0.82 -5.57
C PRO A 46 16.66 1.28 -4.73
N LEU A 47 16.45 0.60 -3.60
CA LEU A 47 15.51 1.02 -2.59
C LEU A 47 16.14 2.09 -1.69
N THR A 48 15.30 3.00 -1.19
CA THR A 48 15.70 4.11 -0.33
C THR A 48 15.15 3.95 1.09
N GLY A 49 15.60 4.80 2.02
CA GLY A 49 15.17 4.77 3.42
C GLY A 49 15.75 3.60 4.19
N SER A 50 14.92 2.94 5.02
CA SER A 50 15.32 1.80 5.86
C SER A 50 15.73 0.54 5.08
N LEU A 51 15.41 0.49 3.78
CA LEU A 51 15.75 -0.63 2.89
C LEU A 51 16.93 -0.32 1.97
N LYS A 52 17.75 0.70 2.31
CA LYS A 52 18.95 1.06 1.56
C LYS A 52 19.89 -0.13 1.40
N GLY A 53 20.51 -0.27 0.23
CA GLY A 53 21.38 -1.41 -0.11
C GLY A 53 20.64 -2.62 -0.67
N ARG A 54 19.33 -2.52 -0.87
CA ARG A 54 18.52 -3.52 -1.58
C ARG A 54 18.10 -2.98 -2.94
N TRP A 55 17.91 -3.89 -3.89
CA TRP A 55 17.44 -3.60 -5.23
C TRP A 55 16.05 -4.14 -5.46
N ARG A 56 15.27 -3.42 -6.26
CA ARG A 56 13.95 -3.84 -6.70
C ARG A 56 13.96 -4.09 -8.20
N TYR A 57 13.61 -5.30 -8.59
CA TYR A 57 13.31 -5.68 -9.96
C TYR A 57 11.81 -5.71 -10.22
N ARG A 58 11.43 -5.47 -11.47
CA ARG A 58 10.06 -5.63 -11.93
C ARG A 58 10.00 -6.81 -12.89
N VAL A 59 9.22 -7.82 -12.54
CA VAL A 59 9.01 -9.02 -13.36
C VAL A 59 7.52 -9.17 -13.59
N GLY A 60 7.06 -8.77 -14.78
CA GLY A 60 5.63 -8.65 -15.08
C GLY A 60 4.90 -7.74 -14.09
N ASP A 61 3.96 -8.33 -13.35
CA ASP A 61 3.16 -7.68 -12.30
C ASP A 61 3.70 -7.85 -10.88
N HIS A 62 4.84 -8.53 -10.73
CA HIS A 62 5.50 -8.75 -9.46
C HIS A 62 6.72 -7.85 -9.32
N ARG A 63 7.03 -7.50 -8.07
CA ARG A 63 8.25 -6.81 -7.67
C ARG A 63 9.07 -7.75 -6.82
N THR A 64 10.33 -7.89 -7.17
CA THR A 64 11.27 -8.75 -6.46
C THR A 64 12.32 -7.89 -5.78
N ILE A 65 12.47 -8.06 -4.47
CA ILE A 65 13.44 -7.35 -3.64
C ILE A 65 14.64 -8.27 -3.45
N CYS A 66 15.81 -7.79 -3.84
CA CYS A 66 17.06 -8.54 -3.77
C CYS A 66 18.13 -7.74 -3.05
N ARG A 67 19.12 -8.45 -2.50
CA ARG A 67 20.39 -7.89 -2.08
C ARG A 67 21.46 -8.38 -3.03
N ILE A 68 22.28 -7.45 -3.52
CA ILE A 68 23.40 -7.74 -4.41
C ILE A 68 24.66 -7.64 -3.56
N THR A 69 25.49 -8.68 -3.62
CA THR A 69 26.76 -8.75 -2.91
C THR A 69 27.87 -8.87 -3.93
N ASP A 70 28.50 -7.74 -4.28
CA ASP A 70 29.52 -7.70 -5.34
C ASP A 70 30.81 -8.44 -4.95
N SER A 71 31.08 -8.60 -3.65
CA SER A 71 32.28 -9.31 -3.17
C SER A 71 32.27 -10.80 -3.51
N SER A 72 31.10 -11.40 -3.65
CA SER A 72 30.93 -12.84 -3.92
C SER A 72 30.13 -13.13 -5.19
N PHE A 73 29.76 -12.10 -5.95
CA PHE A 73 28.87 -12.20 -7.11
C PHE A 73 27.56 -12.93 -6.81
N ASP A 74 27.04 -12.73 -5.60
CA ASP A 74 25.79 -13.34 -5.14
C ASP A 74 24.63 -12.34 -5.16
N ILE A 75 23.48 -12.84 -5.60
CA ILE A 75 22.20 -12.13 -5.55
C ILE A 75 21.27 -12.92 -4.65
N LEU A 76 20.91 -12.35 -3.50
CA LEU A 76 19.96 -12.93 -2.57
C LEU A 76 18.58 -12.33 -2.78
N VAL A 77 17.64 -13.14 -3.25
CA VAL A 77 16.22 -12.79 -3.35
C VAL A 77 15.60 -12.89 -1.96
N ILE A 78 15.12 -11.76 -1.43
CA ILE A 78 14.59 -11.64 -0.08
C ILE A 78 13.07 -11.77 -0.07
N GLU A 79 12.40 -11.07 -1.00
CA GLU A 79 10.94 -10.99 -0.99
C GLU A 79 10.41 -10.77 -2.41
N ILE A 80 9.27 -11.37 -2.70
CA ILE A 80 8.53 -11.21 -3.94
C ILE A 80 7.13 -10.70 -3.56
N GLY A 81 6.63 -9.68 -4.25
CA GLY A 81 5.30 -9.14 -3.95
C GLY A 81 4.59 -8.69 -5.19
N HIS A 82 3.29 -8.92 -5.27
CA HIS A 82 2.47 -8.39 -6.36
C HIS A 82 2.44 -6.86 -6.30
N ARG A 83 2.40 -6.19 -7.45
CA ARG A 83 2.45 -4.71 -7.56
C ARG A 83 1.43 -3.97 -6.68
N ARG A 84 0.31 -4.63 -6.34
CA ARG A 84 -0.77 -4.12 -5.47
C ARG A 84 -0.52 -4.32 -3.98
N GLU A 85 0.30 -5.28 -3.59
CA GLU A 85 0.49 -5.68 -2.18
C GLU A 85 1.79 -5.18 -1.55
N VAL A 86 2.75 -4.72 -2.38
CA VAL A 86 4.10 -4.30 -1.96
C VAL A 86 4.12 -3.13 -0.94
N TYR A 87 2.99 -2.46 -0.70
CA TYR A 87 2.86 -1.41 0.33
C TYR A 87 1.82 -1.72 1.42
N ARG A 88 1.14 -2.88 1.38
CA ARG A 88 0.00 -3.16 2.27
C ARG A 88 0.40 -3.83 3.61
N LYS A 89 1.68 -4.04 3.89
CA LYS A 89 2.14 -4.55 5.20
C LYS A 89 2.09 -3.52 6.33
N GLN A 90 1.68 -2.26 6.08
CA GLN A 90 1.48 -1.24 7.12
C GLN A 90 0.03 -1.10 7.62
N LYS A 91 -0.89 -2.01 7.27
CA LYS A 91 -2.20 -2.04 7.94
C LYS A 91 -2.16 -3.04 9.08
N GLY A 92 -1.52 -2.61 10.17
CA GLY A 92 -1.96 -3.02 11.49
C GLY A 92 -3.44 -2.67 11.62
N SER A 93 -4.20 -3.63 12.14
CA SER A 93 -5.50 -3.48 12.79
C SER A 93 -5.86 -2.01 13.09
N HIS A 94 -6.52 -1.32 12.16
CA HIS A 94 -7.39 -0.22 12.56
C HIS A 94 -8.70 -0.90 12.89
N ASP A 95 -8.88 -1.13 14.18
CA ASP A 95 -10.17 -1.18 14.85
C ASP A 95 -11.11 -0.18 14.15
N TRP A 96 -12.03 -0.70 13.33
CA TRP A 96 -13.10 0.11 12.75
C TRP A 96 -14.10 0.35 13.88
N ARG A 97 -13.82 1.35 14.74
CA ARG A 97 -14.89 1.93 15.55
C ARG A 97 -15.78 2.76 14.62
N PRO A 98 -17.10 2.53 14.58
CA PRO A 98 -18.02 3.32 13.77
C PRO A 98 -17.89 4.81 14.11
N PHE A 99 -17.96 5.65 13.07
CA PHE A 99 -17.81 7.12 13.12
C PHE A 99 -18.85 7.86 14.01
N HIS A 100 -19.73 7.15 14.72
CA HIS A 100 -20.86 7.74 15.44
C HIS A 100 -20.54 8.15 16.89
N GLU A 101 -19.31 7.97 17.37
CA GLU A 101 -18.97 8.14 18.79
C GLU A 101 -17.86 9.18 19.05
N TYR A 102 -17.72 10.17 18.15
CA TYR A 102 -16.74 11.25 18.32
C TYR A 102 -17.33 12.67 18.22
N TRP A 103 -18.65 12.81 18.35
CA TRP A 103 -19.33 14.12 18.26
C TRP A 103 -20.33 14.35 19.40
N SER A 104 -19.95 14.02 20.63
CA SER A 104 -20.78 14.31 21.83
C SER A 104 -20.04 14.97 22.99
N GLU A 105 -18.79 15.42 22.82
CA GLU A 105 -18.02 15.97 23.96
C GLU A 105 -17.56 17.43 23.83
N THR A 106 -17.91 18.15 22.78
CA THR A 106 -17.52 19.58 22.64
C THR A 106 -18.66 20.56 22.42
N ASN A 107 -19.84 20.30 23.00
CA ASN A 107 -20.87 21.35 23.04
C ASN A 107 -21.59 21.43 24.40
N PRO A 108 -21.03 22.18 25.37
CA PRO A 108 -21.75 22.50 26.58
C PRO A 108 -22.65 23.71 26.30
N VAL A 109 -23.84 23.48 25.74
CA VAL A 109 -24.89 24.51 25.76
C VAL A 109 -25.86 24.14 26.87
N GLN A 110 -25.69 24.83 28.00
CA GLN A 110 -26.66 24.86 29.07
C GLN A 110 -27.97 25.44 28.54
N HIS A 111 -29.01 24.62 28.42
CA HIS A 111 -30.38 25.14 28.41
C HIS A 111 -31.02 24.88 29.77
N HIS A 112 -30.91 25.93 30.58
CA HIS A 112 -31.76 26.18 31.72
C HIS A 112 -33.18 26.50 31.22
N ARG A 113 -34.17 26.07 32.03
CA ARG A 113 -35.56 26.52 32.12
C ARG A 113 -36.65 25.90 31.23
N SER A 114 -37.46 25.10 31.92
CA SER A 114 -38.91 25.29 32.12
C SER A 114 -39.84 25.30 30.89
N GLY A 115 -40.50 24.14 30.74
CA GLY A 115 -41.87 23.88 30.32
C GLY A 115 -42.68 24.94 29.59
N TRP A 116 -43.16 24.57 28.39
CA TRP A 116 -44.48 24.82 27.79
C TRP A 116 -44.71 23.71 26.75
N ASN A 117 -45.60 22.76 27.04
CA ASN A 117 -46.96 22.55 26.52
C ASN A 117 -47.08 22.11 25.04
N LEU A 118 -47.59 20.89 24.86
CA LEU A 118 -47.97 20.23 23.61
C LEU A 118 -49.37 20.69 23.20
N GLN A 119 -49.43 21.64 22.27
CA GLN A 119 -50.50 21.93 21.31
C GLN A 119 -50.29 23.38 20.86
N GLU A 120 -50.59 23.65 19.59
CA GLU A 120 -50.31 24.90 18.86
C GLU A 120 -48.91 24.94 18.20
N VAL A 121 -48.74 25.30 16.93
CA VAL A 121 -49.67 25.64 15.85
C VAL A 121 -48.90 25.39 14.54
N TRP A 122 -49.69 25.06 13.53
CA TRP A 122 -49.43 24.96 12.10
C TRP A 122 -48.45 25.98 11.49
N ILE A 123 -47.90 25.62 10.31
CA ILE A 123 -47.81 26.44 9.07
C ILE A 123 -46.47 26.18 8.33
N ARG A 124 -46.58 25.68 7.09
CA ARG A 124 -45.52 25.64 6.07
C ARG A 124 -44.95 27.05 5.80
N PRO A 125 -43.64 27.19 5.58
CA PRO A 125 -43.18 27.66 4.27
C PRO A 125 -41.90 26.91 3.80
N ARG A 126 -41.77 26.55 2.52
CA ARG A 126 -41.33 27.37 1.38
C ARG A 126 -39.80 27.45 1.27
N ALA A 127 -39.34 27.07 0.08
CA ALA A 127 -38.03 27.30 -0.52
C ALA A 127 -36.85 26.45 0.00
N ALA A 128 -36.43 25.53 -0.87
CA ALA A 128 -35.10 24.95 -0.85
C ALA A 128 -34.06 26.03 -1.21
N PRO A 129 -32.99 26.21 -0.42
CA PRO A 129 -31.80 26.86 -0.90
C PRO A 129 -30.98 25.88 -1.75
N SER A 130 -30.64 26.36 -2.94
CA SER A 130 -29.74 25.80 -3.93
C SER A 130 -28.49 25.14 -3.34
N SER A 131 -28.11 24.01 -3.93
CA SER A 131 -26.87 23.27 -3.72
C SER A 131 -25.64 24.20 -3.61
N PRO A 132 -24.82 24.09 -2.55
CA PRO A 132 -23.48 24.66 -2.59
C PRO A 132 -22.62 23.82 -3.53
N LYS A 133 -22.12 24.43 -4.62
CA LYS A 133 -21.13 23.80 -5.50
C LYS A 133 -19.86 23.49 -4.69
N PRO A 134 -19.28 22.28 -4.79
CA PRO A 134 -17.99 22.02 -4.17
C PRO A 134 -16.90 22.86 -4.85
N PHE A 135 -16.05 23.45 -4.01
CA PHE A 135 -14.89 24.27 -4.34
C PHE A 135 -13.93 23.59 -5.32
N PRO A 136 -13.18 24.38 -6.12
CA PRO A 136 -12.23 23.84 -7.08
C PRO A 136 -11.04 23.16 -6.38
N CYS A 137 -10.66 21.99 -6.90
CA CYS A 137 -9.40 21.33 -6.56
C CYS A 137 -8.22 22.26 -6.92
N PRO A 138 -7.18 22.39 -6.08
CA PRO A 138 -5.99 23.13 -6.46
C PRO A 138 -5.12 22.23 -7.33
N PHE A 139 -5.16 22.40 -8.64
CA PHE A 139 -4.05 22.04 -9.51
C PHE A 139 -4.01 22.95 -10.75
N ARG A 140 -2.92 23.74 -10.77
CA ARG A 140 -2.30 24.51 -11.85
C ARG A 140 -2.74 25.96 -12.05
#